data_AF-A0A850HP08-F1
#
_entry.id   AF-A0A850HP08-F1
#
_cell.length_a   1.000
_cell.length_b   1.000
_cell.length_c   1.000
_cell.angle_alpha   90.00
_cell.angle_beta   90.00
_cell.angle_gamma   90.00
#
_symmetry.space_group_name_H-M   'P 1'
#
loop_
_entity.id
_entity.type
_entity.pdbx_description
1 polymer ?
#
loop_
_entity_poly.entity_id
_entity_poly.type
_entity_poly.pdbx_seq_one_letter_code
_entity_poly.pdbx_strand_id
1 'polypeptide(L)'
;MSHARKEYTDFEKLAPDVFATVRALGQFAAKAGLDKQLLELVKLRASQINRCAFCVQYHILQGESLGVPTDKLNLVVVWREAPQFSARERAALAWTEALTTLPNGVSDEVYAEVSAEFSEQELTYLTSAIASINVWNRFGAAYRWTPPPRRQNAAAS
;
A
#
# COMPACT_ATOMS: atom_id res chain seq x y z
N MET A 1 26.70 -2.66 3.14
CA MET A 1 25.63 -3.39 2.42
C MET A 1 24.57 -3.82 3.42
N SER A 2 23.32 -3.41 3.23
CA SER A 2 22.22 -3.68 4.18
C SER A 2 21.61 -5.04 3.88
N HIS A 3 22.10 -6.10 4.53
CA HIS A 3 21.44 -7.41 4.57
C HIS A 3 20.23 -7.38 5.52
N ALA A 4 19.32 -8.34 5.36
CA ALA A 4 18.18 -8.52 6.24
C ALA A 4 18.64 -8.86 7.67
N ARG A 5 17.98 -8.27 8.67
CA ARG A 5 18.19 -8.58 10.10
C ARG A 5 17.31 -9.76 10.54
N LYS A 6 16.13 -9.86 9.92
CA LYS A 6 15.17 -10.96 9.95
C LYS A 6 14.47 -11.00 8.60
N GLU A 7 13.85 -12.11 8.25
CA GLU A 7 13.05 -12.22 7.04
C GLU A 7 11.55 -12.07 7.30
N TYR A 8 10.78 -11.81 6.24
CA TYR A 8 9.32 -11.74 6.29
C TYR A 8 8.72 -13.03 6.88
N THR A 9 9.31 -14.18 6.52
CA THR A 9 8.88 -15.50 7.03
C THR A 9 9.20 -15.70 8.50
N ASP A 10 10.16 -14.97 9.07
CA ASP A 10 10.42 -15.01 10.51
C ASP A 10 9.30 -14.31 11.28
N PHE A 11 8.69 -13.26 10.73
CA PHE A 11 7.55 -12.60 11.38
C PHE A 11 6.35 -13.52 11.51
N GLU A 12 6.03 -14.26 10.44
CA GLU A 12 4.97 -15.28 10.46
C GLU A 12 5.24 -16.38 11.49
N LYS A 13 6.49 -16.81 11.67
CA LYS A 13 6.86 -17.87 12.63
C LYS A 13 6.95 -17.40 14.07
N LEU A 14 7.51 -16.22 14.31
CA LEU A 14 7.79 -15.71 15.66
C LEU A 14 6.55 -15.08 16.31
N ALA A 15 5.63 -14.53 15.51
CA ALA A 15 4.42 -13.88 15.99
C ALA A 15 3.23 -14.16 15.04
N PRO A 16 2.80 -15.44 14.93
CA PRO A 16 1.78 -15.86 13.98
C PRO A 16 0.42 -15.17 14.18
N ASP A 17 0.07 -14.89 15.44
CA ASP A 17 -1.13 -14.16 15.85
C ASP A 17 -1.09 -12.69 15.39
N VAL A 18 0.03 -12.01 15.60
CA VAL A 18 0.24 -10.63 15.13
C VAL A 18 0.21 -10.60 13.60
N PHE A 19 0.93 -11.51 12.95
CA PHE A 19 0.95 -11.62 11.48
C PHE A 19 -0.46 -11.80 10.91
N ALA A 20 -1.23 -12.76 11.44
CA ALA A 20 -2.60 -13.03 11.00
C ALA A 20 -3.51 -11.81 11.20
N THR A 21 -3.37 -11.10 12.32
CA THR A 21 -4.16 -9.90 12.63
C THR A 21 -3.88 -8.77 11.66
N VAL A 22 -2.60 -8.43 11.41
CA VAL A 22 -2.23 -7.35 10.49
C VAL A 22 -2.65 -7.70 9.05
N ARG A 23 -2.52 -8.98 8.66
CA ARG A 23 -2.98 -9.48 7.36
C ARG A 23 -4.50 -9.35 7.21
N ALA A 24 -5.27 -9.74 8.22
CA ALA A 24 -6.73 -9.65 8.19
C ALA A 24 -7.20 -8.20 8.06
N LEU A 25 -6.60 -7.28 8.82
CA LEU A 25 -6.92 -5.85 8.78
C LEU A 25 -6.79 -5.27 7.36
N GLY A 26 -5.73 -5.65 6.64
CA GLY A 26 -5.49 -5.21 5.26
C GLY A 26 -6.39 -5.87 4.21
N GLN A 27 -7.05 -6.98 4.54
CA GLN A 27 -7.95 -7.69 3.62
C GLN A 27 -9.40 -7.20 3.69
N PHE A 28 -9.81 -6.54 4.77
CA PHE A 28 -11.20 -6.12 4.95
C PHE A 28 -11.68 -5.14 3.87
N ALA A 29 -10.82 -4.25 3.41
CA ALA A 29 -11.19 -3.31 2.34
C ALA A 29 -11.58 -4.01 1.03
N ALA A 30 -10.80 -5.00 0.61
CA ALA A 30 -11.13 -5.79 -0.58
C ALA A 30 -12.40 -6.64 -0.36
N LYS A 31 -12.60 -7.17 0.85
CA LYS A 31 -13.83 -7.91 1.22
C LYS A 31 -15.07 -7.03 1.25
N ALA A 32 -14.90 -5.75 1.53
CA ALA A 32 -15.95 -4.73 1.49
C ALA A 32 -16.23 -4.17 0.09
N GLY A 33 -15.57 -4.68 -0.95
CA GLY A 33 -15.82 -4.32 -2.34
C GLY A 33 -14.95 -3.19 -2.90
N LEU A 34 -13.97 -2.67 -2.15
CA LEU A 34 -13.03 -1.71 -2.72
C LEU A 34 -12.18 -2.37 -3.81
N ASP A 35 -11.96 -1.62 -4.89
CA ASP A 35 -11.14 -2.05 -6.01
C ASP A 35 -9.73 -2.45 -5.55
N LYS A 36 -9.34 -3.68 -5.88
CA LYS A 36 -8.04 -4.24 -5.51
C LYS A 36 -6.89 -3.49 -6.19
N GLN A 37 -7.09 -2.94 -7.40
CA GLN A 37 -6.07 -2.14 -8.08
C GLN A 37 -5.78 -0.85 -7.31
N LEU A 38 -6.83 -0.11 -6.94
CA LEU A 38 -6.73 1.05 -6.05
C LEU A 38 -6.02 0.70 -4.74
N LEU A 39 -6.38 -0.42 -4.12
CA LEU A 39 -5.76 -0.86 -2.86
C LEU A 39 -4.26 -1.15 -2.99
N GLU A 40 -3.78 -1.64 -4.13
CA GLU A 40 -2.33 -1.80 -4.33
C GLU A 40 -1.62 -0.47 -4.58
N LEU A 41 -2.26 0.50 -5.25
CA LEU A 41 -1.69 1.86 -5.42
C LEU A 41 -1.48 2.57 -4.08
N VAL A 42 -2.47 2.54 -3.18
CA VAL A 42 -2.33 3.16 -1.85
C VAL A 42 -1.27 2.46 -0.99
N LYS A 43 -1.19 1.13 -1.04
CA LYS A 43 -0.17 0.37 -0.31
C LYS A 43 1.23 0.65 -0.85
N LEU A 44 1.38 0.74 -2.17
CA LEU A 44 2.63 1.11 -2.83
C LEU A 44 3.06 2.53 -2.41
N ARG A 45 2.14 3.50 -2.46
CA ARG A 45 2.44 4.90 -2.10
C ARG A 45 2.87 5.04 -0.63
N ALA A 46 2.13 4.45 0.31
CA ALA A 46 2.50 4.44 1.72
C ALA A 46 3.89 3.81 1.94
N SER A 47 4.18 2.71 1.23
CA SER A 47 5.46 2.00 1.31
C SER A 47 6.64 2.84 0.78
N GLN A 48 6.43 3.63 -0.27
CA GLN A 48 7.43 4.57 -0.79
C GLN A 48 7.76 5.67 0.24
N ILE A 49 6.74 6.26 0.86
CA ILE A 49 6.92 7.29 1.91
C ILE A 49 7.70 6.72 3.10
N ASN A 50 7.32 5.52 3.55
CA ASN A 50 7.95 4.83 4.68
C ASN A 50 9.29 4.13 4.33
N ARG A 51 9.72 4.17 3.06
CA ARG A 51 11.00 3.58 2.59
C ARG A 51 11.11 2.07 2.88
N CYS A 52 10.00 1.33 2.84
CA CYS A 52 10.01 -0.13 2.98
C CYS A 52 10.28 -0.80 1.61
N ALA A 53 11.55 -1.08 1.28
CA ALA A 53 11.93 -1.68 -0.01
C ALA A 53 11.20 -3.01 -0.30
N PHE A 54 11.04 -3.86 0.71
CA PHE A 54 10.25 -5.10 0.61
C PHE A 54 8.82 -4.80 0.16
N CYS A 55 8.15 -3.90 0.88
CA CYS A 55 6.74 -3.58 0.67
C CYS A 55 6.53 -2.91 -0.69
N VAL A 56 7.45 -2.04 -1.11
CA VAL A 56 7.44 -1.42 -2.44
C VAL A 56 7.46 -2.49 -3.52
N GLN A 57 8.44 -3.41 -3.49
CA GLN A 57 8.55 -4.47 -4.49
C GLN A 57 7.35 -5.42 -4.44
N TYR A 58 6.90 -5.79 -3.25
CA TYR A 58 5.73 -6.66 -3.06
C TYR A 58 4.48 -6.06 -3.71
N HIS A 59 4.16 -4.79 -3.45
CA HIS A 59 2.97 -4.13 -3.97
C HIS A 59 3.05 -3.79 -5.45
N ILE A 60 4.25 -3.59 -6.01
CA ILE A 60 4.45 -3.55 -7.47
C ILE A 60 4.03 -4.90 -8.09
N LEU A 61 4.57 -6.01 -7.60
CA LEU A 61 4.27 -7.34 -8.16
C LEU A 61 2.79 -7.73 -7.99
N GLN A 62 2.18 -7.36 -6.86
CA GLN A 62 0.75 -7.56 -6.65
C GLN A 62 -0.09 -6.70 -7.61
N GLY A 63 0.24 -5.43 -7.79
CA GLY A 63 -0.43 -4.54 -8.75
C GLY A 63 -0.35 -5.08 -10.18
N GLU A 64 0.83 -5.53 -10.61
CA GLU A 64 1.01 -6.17 -11.92
C GLU A 64 0.13 -7.41 -12.08
N SER A 65 0.05 -8.27 -11.06
CA SER A 65 -0.80 -9.48 -11.09
C SER A 65 -2.30 -9.16 -11.19
N LEU A 66 -2.71 -7.97 -10.77
CA LEU A 66 -4.09 -7.49 -10.82
C LEU A 66 -4.38 -6.66 -12.09
N GLY A 67 -3.39 -6.47 -12.96
CA GLY A 67 -3.53 -5.69 -14.19
C GLY A 67 -3.48 -4.18 -13.99
N VAL A 68 -2.88 -3.68 -12.91
CA VAL A 68 -2.63 -2.24 -12.76
C VAL A 68 -1.69 -1.80 -13.89
N PRO A 69 -2.02 -0.73 -14.65
CA PRO A 69 -1.15 -0.23 -15.72
C PRO A 69 0.25 0.11 -15.19
N THR A 70 1.28 -0.31 -15.93
CA THR A 70 2.70 -0.06 -15.59
C THR A 70 2.97 1.43 -15.34
N ASP A 71 2.38 2.32 -16.15
CA ASP A 71 2.55 3.76 -15.97
C ASP A 71 1.99 4.27 -14.64
N LYS A 72 0.88 3.69 -14.15
CA LYS A 72 0.36 4.03 -12.82
C LYS A 72 1.32 3.55 -11.72
N LEU A 73 1.81 2.32 -11.81
CA LEU A 73 2.77 1.77 -10.83
C LEU A 73 4.06 2.59 -10.76
N ASN A 74 4.57 3.02 -11.91
CA ASN A 74 5.79 3.83 -12.00
C ASN A 74 5.57 5.27 -11.51
N LEU A 75 4.43 5.87 -11.85
CA LEU A 75 4.17 7.29 -11.59
C LEU A 75 3.41 7.56 -10.30
N VAL A 76 2.97 6.53 -9.55
CA VAL A 76 2.27 6.75 -8.26
C VAL A 76 3.11 7.55 -7.25
N VAL A 77 4.44 7.49 -7.35
CA VAL A 77 5.35 8.27 -6.49
C VAL A 77 5.25 9.79 -6.73
N VAL A 78 4.79 10.20 -7.92
CA VAL A 78 4.63 11.59 -8.39
C VAL A 78 3.20 11.82 -8.92
N TRP A 79 2.21 11.13 -8.36
CA TRP A 79 0.85 11.06 -8.89
C TRP A 79 0.15 12.41 -9.06
N ARG A 80 0.52 13.44 -8.28
CA ARG A 80 -0.10 14.77 -8.34
C ARG A 80 0.06 15.42 -9.71
N GLU A 81 1.20 15.20 -10.36
CA GLU A 81 1.56 15.73 -11.68
C GLU A 81 1.16 14.79 -12.83
N ALA A 82 0.59 13.62 -12.52
CA ALA A 82 0.29 12.58 -13.49
C ALA A 82 -1.22 12.54 -13.80
N PRO A 83 -1.64 12.73 -15.07
CA PRO A 83 -3.06 12.84 -15.43
C PRO A 83 -3.81 11.51 -15.50
N GLN A 84 -3.12 10.36 -15.52
CA GLN A 84 -3.78 9.06 -15.67
C GLN A 84 -4.52 8.54 -14.42
N PHE A 85 -4.44 9.24 -13.30
CA PHE A 85 -5.15 8.88 -12.05
C PHE A 85 -6.54 9.52 -12.02
N SER A 86 -7.58 8.73 -11.77
CA SER A 86 -8.96 9.21 -11.64
C SER A 86 -9.14 10.08 -10.39
N ALA A 87 -10.25 10.83 -10.30
CA ALA A 87 -10.58 11.62 -9.11
C ALA A 87 -10.58 10.76 -7.83
N ARG A 88 -11.24 9.60 -7.88
CA ARG A 88 -11.24 8.61 -6.80
C ARG A 88 -9.85 8.10 -6.41
N GLU A 89 -8.96 7.84 -7.38
CA GLU A 89 -7.59 7.42 -7.09
C GLU A 89 -6.77 8.55 -6.44
N ARG A 90 -6.92 9.78 -6.95
CA ARG A 90 -6.25 10.97 -6.43
C ARG A 90 -6.67 11.25 -4.98
N ALA A 91 -7.97 11.18 -4.70
CA ALA A 91 -8.51 11.34 -3.35
C ALA A 91 -7.97 10.27 -2.38
N ALA A 92 -7.92 9.00 -2.81
CA ALA A 92 -7.34 7.94 -1.99
C ALA A 92 -5.83 8.10 -1.76
N LEU A 93 -5.08 8.59 -2.75
CA LEU A 93 -3.65 8.85 -2.63
C LEU A 93 -3.36 10.06 -1.72
N ALA A 94 -4.17 11.12 -1.80
CA ALA A 94 -4.11 12.24 -0.86
C ALA A 94 -4.38 11.78 0.58
N TRP A 95 -5.44 10.99 0.78
CA TRP A 95 -5.77 10.38 2.06
C TRP A 95 -4.64 9.48 2.59
N THR A 96 -4.02 8.70 1.70
CA THR A 96 -2.87 7.85 2.02
C THR A 96 -1.66 8.64 2.50
N GLU A 97 -1.31 9.73 1.81
CA GLU A 97 -0.19 10.61 2.21
C GLU A 97 -0.44 11.25 3.57
N ALA A 98 -1.65 11.77 3.80
CA ALA A 98 -2.03 12.40 5.06
C ALA A 98 -1.95 11.41 6.24
N LEU A 99 -2.55 10.22 6.11
CA LEU A 99 -2.55 9.21 7.17
C LEU A 99 -1.20 8.52 7.38
N THR A 100 -0.33 8.50 6.37
CA THR A 100 1.01 7.91 6.50
C THR A 100 1.96 8.82 7.27
N THR A 101 1.84 10.14 7.09
CA THR A 101 2.75 11.13 7.68
C THR A 101 2.23 11.76 8.96
N LEU A 102 0.91 12.02 9.06
CA LEU A 102 0.21 12.64 10.20
C LEU A 102 0.99 13.77 10.90
N PRO A 103 1.60 14.73 10.19
CA PRO A 103 2.46 15.74 10.84
C PRO A 103 1.66 16.62 11.81
N ASN A 104 0.42 16.98 11.45
CA ASN A 104 -0.50 17.81 12.24
C ASN A 104 -1.93 17.24 12.24
N GLY A 105 -2.08 15.93 12.01
CA GLY A 105 -3.39 15.31 11.72
C GLY A 105 -3.78 15.41 10.24
N VAL A 106 -5.08 15.31 9.95
CA VAL A 106 -5.64 15.41 8.59
C VAL A 106 -6.42 16.71 8.46
N SER A 107 -6.21 17.46 7.37
CA SER A 107 -6.90 18.73 7.15
C SER A 107 -8.32 18.52 6.62
N ASP A 108 -9.18 19.53 6.83
CA ASP A 108 -10.57 19.51 6.35
C ASP A 108 -10.64 19.40 4.83
N GLU A 109 -9.69 19.98 4.10
CA GLU A 109 -9.63 19.90 2.64
C GLU A 109 -9.37 18.47 2.17
N VAL A 110 -8.43 17.76 2.79
CA VAL A 110 -8.12 16.36 2.44
C VAL A 110 -9.29 15.44 2.82
N TYR A 111 -9.95 15.71 3.95
CA TYR A 111 -11.15 14.98 4.34
C TYR A 111 -12.30 15.22 3.34
N ALA A 112 -12.55 16.47 2.96
CA ALA A 112 -13.57 16.82 1.97
C ALA A 112 -13.30 16.19 0.60
N GLU A 113 -12.04 16.17 0.13
CA GLU A 113 -11.65 15.53 -1.13
C GLU A 113 -11.98 14.03 -1.12
N VAL A 114 -11.64 13.31 -0.06
CA VAL A 114 -11.91 11.87 0.02
C VAL A 114 -13.39 11.55 0.25
N SER A 115 -14.09 12.36 1.05
CA SER A 115 -15.53 12.18 1.28
C SER A 115 -16.40 12.47 0.04
N ALA A 116 -15.89 13.24 -0.93
CA ALA A 116 -16.57 13.43 -2.21
C ALA A 116 -16.55 12.16 -3.09
N GLU A 117 -15.54 11.30 -2.91
CA GLU A 117 -15.30 10.13 -3.76
C GLU A 117 -15.65 8.80 -3.09
N PHE A 118 -15.75 8.74 -1.76
CA PHE A 118 -15.97 7.52 -0.98
C PHE A 118 -17.14 7.69 0.01
N SER A 119 -17.99 6.66 0.12
CA SER A 119 -18.95 6.58 1.24
C SER A 119 -18.23 6.45 2.59
N GLU A 120 -18.90 6.77 3.69
CA GLU A 120 -18.33 6.64 5.04
C GLU A 120 -17.83 5.22 5.33
N GLN A 121 -18.58 4.21 4.85
CA GLN A 121 -18.18 2.81 4.99
C GLN A 121 -16.92 2.50 4.18
N GLU A 122 -16.87 2.91 2.90
CA GLU A 122 -15.68 2.69 2.08
C GLU A 122 -14.45 3.43 2.62
N LEU A 123 -14.62 4.66 3.11
CA LEU A 123 -13.54 5.45 3.71
C LEU A 123 -12.99 4.79 4.98
N THR A 124 -13.86 4.20 5.80
CA THR A 124 -13.46 3.42 6.98
C THR A 124 -12.59 2.22 6.57
N TYR A 125 -13.00 1.48 5.53
CA TYR A 125 -12.24 0.36 5.01
C TYR A 125 -10.94 0.77 4.30
N LEU A 126 -10.95 1.85 3.53
CA LEU A 126 -9.74 2.42 2.93
C LEU A 126 -8.72 2.80 4.02
N THR A 127 -9.20 3.44 5.08
CA THR A 127 -8.39 3.80 6.25
C THR A 127 -7.79 2.56 6.93
N SER A 128 -8.55 1.47 7.05
CA SER A 128 -8.03 0.21 7.61
C SER A 128 -6.92 -0.40 6.76
N ALA A 129 -7.03 -0.31 5.43
CA ALA A 129 -5.98 -0.75 4.51
C ALA A 129 -4.70 0.10 4.65
N ILE A 130 -4.83 1.43 4.74
CA ILE A 130 -3.72 2.37 4.94
C ILE A 130 -3.04 2.14 6.30
N ALA A 131 -3.82 1.91 7.35
CA ALA A 131 -3.29 1.58 8.68
C ALA A 131 -2.52 0.25 8.66
N SER A 132 -3.07 -0.80 8.02
CA SER A 132 -2.42 -2.10 7.89
C SER A 132 -1.07 -1.99 7.17
N ILE A 133 -0.99 -1.29 6.03
CA ILE A 133 0.29 -1.15 5.31
C ILE A 133 1.32 -0.35 6.11
N ASN A 134 0.89 0.64 6.89
CA ASN A 134 1.76 1.37 7.80
C ASN A 134 2.36 0.45 8.89
N VAL A 135 1.61 -0.53 9.38
CA VAL A 135 2.15 -1.57 10.28
C VAL A 135 3.17 -2.46 9.57
N TRP A 136 2.83 -2.96 8.38
CA TRP A 136 3.77 -3.77 7.57
C TRP A 136 5.07 -3.03 7.26
N ASN A 137 4.98 -1.74 6.92
CA ASN A 137 6.14 -0.92 6.63
C ASN A 137 7.08 -0.79 7.84
N ARG A 138 6.54 -0.68 9.06
CA ARG A 138 7.34 -0.61 10.30
C ARG A 138 8.14 -1.89 10.52
N PHE A 139 7.53 -3.05 10.33
CA PHE A 139 8.22 -4.33 10.42
C PHE A 139 9.26 -4.52 9.30
N GLY A 140 8.85 -4.29 8.05
CA GLY A 140 9.72 -4.45 6.88
C GLY A 140 10.94 -3.53 6.90
N ALA A 141 10.77 -2.27 7.29
CA ALA A 141 11.86 -1.33 7.42
C ALA A 141 12.78 -1.63 8.63
N ALA A 142 12.20 -1.94 9.79
CA ALA A 142 12.98 -2.24 11.01
C ALA A 142 13.86 -3.48 10.82
N TYR A 143 13.35 -4.51 10.16
CA TYR A 143 14.07 -5.76 9.95
C TYR A 143 14.76 -5.88 8.61
N ARG A 144 14.58 -4.90 7.71
CA ARG A 144 15.20 -4.85 6.38
C ARG A 144 14.89 -6.11 5.57
N TRP A 145 13.62 -6.53 5.55
CA TRP A 145 13.17 -7.71 4.82
C TRP A 145 13.67 -7.68 3.36
N THR A 146 14.12 -8.83 2.87
CA THR A 146 14.68 -8.95 1.51
C THR A 146 13.56 -8.80 0.47
N PRO A 147 13.60 -7.78 -0.43
CA PRO A 147 12.56 -7.60 -1.44
C PRO A 147 12.35 -8.87 -2.28
N PRO A 148 11.10 -9.29 -2.52
CA PRO A 148 10.84 -10.49 -3.30
C PRO A 148 11.31 -10.29 -4.75
N PRO A 149 12.01 -11.26 -5.36
CA PRO A 149 12.43 -11.14 -6.74
C PRO A 149 11.21 -11.11 -7.66
N ARG A 150 11.28 -10.28 -8.70
CA ARG A 150 10.35 -10.36 -9.83
C ARG A 150 10.54 -11.73 -10.48
N ARG A 151 9.50 -12.58 -10.49
CA ARG A 151 9.55 -13.84 -11.24
C ARG A 151 9.66 -13.47 -12.72
N GLN A 152 10.76 -13.83 -13.36
CA GLN A 152 10.82 -13.77 -14.81
C GLN A 152 9.84 -14.82 -15.32
N ASN A 153 8.81 -14.41 -16.06
CA ASN A 153 8.12 -15.36 -16.91
C ASN A 153 9.21 -15.94 -17.81
N ALA A 154 9.38 -17.26 -17.81
CA ALA A 154 10.17 -17.94 -18.82
C ALA A 154 9.69 -17.36 -20.16
N ALA A 155 10.58 -16.61 -20.82
CA ALA A 155 10.24 -15.87 -22.02
C ALA A 155 9.52 -16.82 -22.97
N ALA A 156 8.47 -16.31 -23.61
CA ALA A 156 7.84 -16.96 -24.74
C ALA A 156 8.93 -17.46 -25.70
N SER A 157 9.12 -18.78 -25.69
CA SER A 157 9.82 -19.53 -26.74
C SER A 157 8.92 -19.64 -27.96
#